data_AF-A0A0V8HJG2-F1
#
_entry.id   AF-A0A0V8HJG2-F1
#
_cell.length_a   1.000
_cell.length_b   1.000
_cell.length_c   1.000
_cell.angle_alpha   90.00
_cell.angle_beta   90.00
_cell.angle_gamma   90.00
#
_symmetry.space_group_name_H-M   'P 1'
#
loop_
_entity.id
_entity.type
_entity.pdbx_description
1 polymer ?
#
loop_
_entity_poly.entity_id
_entity_poly.type
_entity_poly.pdbx_seq_one_letter_code
_entity_poly.pdbx_strand_id
1 'polypeptide(L)'
;MRNYQIYWIEESFANHYYGRERMFFGLFSDWERSSGDLNKIISKQVEFITKPIPYLPTHRILQHELVKVEGAKWIDTTAIIEGEDSGANLLMNERSISIEAWGPNDCEYLFFEILRRNMGQLLAIDLDNERYGWLKPIKQRKFIY
;
A
#
# COMPACT_ATOMS: atom_id res chain seq x y z
N MET A 1 10.46 13.59 -0.43
CA MET A 1 9.77 12.70 0.53
C MET A 1 8.78 11.87 -0.27
N ARG A 2 8.63 10.60 0.06
CA ARG A 2 7.77 9.66 -0.67
C ARG A 2 6.69 9.19 0.28
N ASN A 3 5.43 9.27 -0.13
CA ASN A 3 4.28 9.03 0.72
C ASN A 3 3.34 8.06 0.01
N TYR A 4 3.44 6.78 0.34
CA TYR A 4 2.64 5.74 -0.27
C TYR A 4 1.45 5.37 0.62
N GLN A 5 0.26 5.38 0.04
CA GLN A 5 -0.90 4.66 0.53
C GLN A 5 -0.98 3.31 -0.17
N ILE A 6 -1.00 2.24 0.60
CA ILE A 6 -1.16 0.87 0.09
C ILE A 6 -2.57 0.40 0.40
N TYR A 7 -3.30 0.06 -0.66
CA TYR A 7 -4.66 -0.47 -0.57
C TYR A 7 -4.69 -1.94 -0.95
N TRP A 8 -5.47 -2.72 -0.19
CA TRP A 8 -5.76 -4.10 -0.56
C TRP A 8 -6.98 -4.14 -1.48
N ILE A 9 -6.76 -4.37 -2.78
CA ILE A 9 -7.84 -4.29 -3.77
C ILE A 9 -8.59 -5.61 -3.87
N GLU A 10 -9.91 -5.51 -3.99
CA GLU A 10 -10.79 -6.64 -4.28
C GLU A 10 -10.36 -7.38 -5.57
N GLU A 11 -10.36 -8.70 -5.54
CA GLU A 11 -9.70 -9.51 -6.58
C GLU A 11 -10.36 -9.35 -7.95
N SER A 12 -11.69 -9.23 -7.99
CA SER A 12 -12.44 -8.97 -9.22
C SER A 12 -12.02 -7.66 -9.89
N PHE A 13 -11.79 -6.61 -9.09
CA PHE A 13 -11.34 -5.30 -9.57
C PHE A 13 -9.87 -5.31 -9.96
N ALA A 14 -9.01 -5.93 -9.15
CA ALA A 14 -7.60 -6.06 -9.48
C ALA A 14 -7.40 -6.79 -10.82
N ASN A 15 -8.15 -7.87 -11.06
CA ASN A 15 -8.12 -8.60 -12.32
C ASN A 15 -8.72 -7.79 -13.49
N HIS A 16 -9.84 -7.09 -13.26
CA HIS A 16 -10.49 -6.30 -14.30
C HIS A 16 -9.67 -5.08 -14.72
N TYR A 17 -8.99 -4.41 -13.79
CA TYR A 17 -8.25 -3.17 -14.05
C TYR A 17 -6.73 -3.38 -14.14
N TYR A 18 -6.28 -4.62 -14.27
CA TYR A 18 -4.87 -4.89 -14.53
C TYR A 18 -4.41 -4.25 -15.85
N GLY A 19 -3.27 -3.53 -15.82
CA GLY A 19 -2.79 -2.72 -16.94
C GLY A 19 -3.54 -1.40 -17.14
N ARG A 20 -4.48 -1.08 -16.24
CA ARG A 20 -5.27 0.16 -16.21
C ARG A 20 -5.20 0.82 -14.83
N GLU A 21 -4.05 0.74 -14.18
CA GLU A 21 -3.83 1.22 -12.81
C GLU A 21 -4.12 2.71 -12.65
N ARG A 22 -3.98 3.48 -13.73
CA ARG A 22 -4.36 4.91 -13.79
C ARG A 22 -5.81 5.17 -13.38
N MET A 23 -6.73 4.21 -13.60
CA MET A 23 -8.13 4.33 -13.17
C MET A 23 -8.26 4.36 -11.65
N PHE A 24 -7.46 3.54 -10.95
CA PHE A 24 -7.41 3.59 -9.49
C PHE A 24 -6.79 4.91 -9.05
N PHE A 25 -5.65 5.30 -9.62
CA PHE A 25 -5.00 6.58 -9.30
C PHE A 25 -5.99 7.76 -9.40
N GLY A 26 -6.75 7.82 -10.49
CA GLY A 26 -7.80 8.83 -10.68
C GLY A 26 -8.86 8.79 -9.57
N LEU A 27 -9.40 7.60 -9.27
CA LEU A 27 -10.39 7.43 -8.21
C LEU A 27 -9.88 7.89 -6.84
N PHE A 28 -8.66 7.50 -6.45
CA PHE A 28 -8.08 7.89 -5.16
C PHE A 28 -7.72 9.37 -5.11
N SER A 29 -7.24 9.94 -6.22
CA SER A 29 -7.01 11.39 -6.33
C SER A 29 -8.32 12.18 -6.23
N ASP A 30 -9.40 11.72 -6.87
CA ASP A 30 -10.71 12.35 -6.79
C ASP A 30 -11.28 12.22 -5.37
N TRP A 31 -11.07 11.07 -4.73
CA TRP A 31 -11.48 10.84 -3.34
C TRP A 31 -10.85 11.86 -2.39
N GLU A 32 -9.53 12.05 -2.46
CA GLU A 32 -8.79 13.00 -1.61
C GLU A 32 -9.24 14.45 -1.82
N ARG A 33 -9.56 14.83 -3.07
CA ARG A 33 -9.94 16.22 -3.42
C ARG A 33 -11.43 16.50 -3.28
N SER A 34 -12.26 15.46 -3.22
CA SER A 34 -13.72 15.60 -3.15
C SER A 34 -14.18 16.09 -1.78
N SER A 35 -15.29 16.81 -1.76
CA SER A 35 -15.97 17.24 -0.54
C SER A 35 -17.49 17.10 -0.67
N GLY A 36 -18.21 17.27 0.44
CA GLY A 36 -19.68 17.22 0.47
C GLY A 36 -20.25 15.89 -0.01
N ASP A 37 -21.31 15.93 -0.80
CA ASP A 37 -22.00 14.72 -1.26
C ASP A 37 -21.20 13.91 -2.27
N LEU A 38 -20.35 14.55 -3.07
CA LEU A 38 -19.45 13.85 -3.99
C LEU A 38 -18.48 12.95 -3.22
N ASN A 39 -17.91 13.45 -2.12
CA ASN A 39 -17.03 12.65 -1.28
C ASN A 39 -17.74 11.43 -0.69
N LYS A 40 -19.01 11.54 -0.30
CA LYS A 40 -19.78 10.39 0.21
C LYS A 40 -19.96 9.31 -0.86
N ILE A 41 -20.18 9.71 -2.11
CA ILE A 41 -20.33 8.77 -3.23
C ILE A 41 -18.99 8.08 -3.53
N ILE A 42 -17.92 8.87 -3.67
CA ILE A 42 -16.59 8.33 -3.98
C ILE A 42 -16.07 7.45 -2.84
N SER A 43 -16.29 7.84 -1.58
CA SER A 43 -15.91 7.03 -0.41
C SER A 43 -16.55 5.64 -0.46
N LYS A 44 -17.82 5.53 -0.86
CA LYS A 44 -18.48 4.23 -1.05
C LYS A 44 -17.85 3.42 -2.18
N GLN A 45 -17.39 4.06 -3.25
CA GLN A 45 -16.69 3.37 -4.34
C GLN A 45 -15.35 2.84 -3.84
N VAL A 46 -14.55 3.67 -3.17
CA VAL A 46 -13.27 3.27 -2.56
C VAL A 46 -13.49 2.12 -1.57
N GLU A 47 -14.50 2.22 -0.71
CA GLU A 47 -14.85 1.18 0.26
C GLU A 47 -15.22 -0.14 -0.43
N PHE A 48 -15.97 -0.07 -1.53
CA PHE A 48 -16.43 -1.23 -2.28
C PHE A 48 -15.32 -1.96 -3.03
N ILE A 49 -14.30 -1.23 -3.51
CA ILE A 49 -13.18 -1.83 -4.25
C ILE A 49 -12.01 -2.24 -3.36
N THR A 50 -12.02 -1.85 -2.07
CA THR A 50 -10.95 -2.15 -1.11
C THR A 50 -11.39 -3.12 -0.03
N LYS A 51 -10.44 -3.94 0.43
CA LYS A 51 -10.56 -4.81 1.59
C LYS A 51 -10.01 -4.12 2.84
N PRO A 52 -10.57 -4.38 4.02
CA PRO A 52 -9.93 -4.00 5.27
C PRO A 52 -8.58 -4.71 5.43
N ILE A 53 -7.61 -4.02 6.01
CA ILE A 53 -6.30 -4.58 6.33
C ILE A 53 -6.45 -5.47 7.56
N PRO A 54 -6.05 -6.76 7.51
CA PRO A 54 -6.17 -7.67 8.63
C PRO A 54 -5.09 -7.32 9.65
N TYR A 55 -5.41 -6.44 10.59
CA TYR A 55 -4.42 -5.81 11.47
C TYR A 55 -3.51 -6.81 12.17
N LEU A 56 -4.07 -7.76 12.93
CA LEU A 56 -3.28 -8.70 13.72
C LEU A 56 -2.37 -9.61 12.87
N PRO A 57 -2.85 -10.26 11.79
CA PRO A 57 -1.97 -11.01 10.90
C PRO A 57 -0.86 -10.16 10.27
N THR A 58 -1.21 -9.00 9.69
CA THR A 58 -0.24 -8.13 9.01
C THR A 58 0.80 -7.59 9.98
N HIS A 59 0.38 -7.19 11.18
CA HIS A 59 1.27 -6.73 12.24
C HIS A 59 2.27 -7.82 12.66
N ARG A 60 1.82 -9.07 12.86
CA ARG A 60 2.70 -10.20 13.21
C ARG A 60 3.72 -10.49 12.11
N ILE A 61 3.30 -10.44 10.84
CA ILE A 61 4.20 -10.60 9.70
C ILE A 61 5.28 -9.51 9.69
N LEU A 62 4.88 -8.24 9.86
CA LEU A 62 5.80 -7.12 9.90
C LEU A 62 6.79 -7.26 11.06
N GLN A 63 6.32 -7.55 12.27
CA GLN A 63 7.19 -7.75 13.43
C GLN A 63 8.21 -8.88 13.20
N HIS A 64 7.77 -10.02 12.69
CA HIS A 64 8.62 -11.18 12.44
C HIS A 64 9.73 -10.87 11.41
N GLU A 65 9.40 -10.14 10.35
CA GLU A 65 10.38 -9.80 9.31
C GLU A 65 11.31 -8.65 9.73
N LEU A 66 10.79 -7.64 10.43
CA LEU A 66 11.57 -6.47 10.84
C LEU A 66 12.59 -6.75 11.95
N VAL A 67 12.37 -7.76 12.79
CA VAL A 67 13.37 -8.18 13.81
C VAL A 67 14.73 -8.53 13.19
N LYS A 68 14.75 -8.90 11.90
CA LYS A 68 15.97 -9.28 11.16
C LYS A 68 16.66 -8.09 10.49
N VAL A 69 16.08 -6.90 10.60
CA VAL A 69 16.49 -5.71 9.85
C VAL A 69 17.21 -4.77 10.80
N GLU A 70 18.45 -4.42 10.47
CA GLU A 70 19.21 -3.43 11.23
C GLU A 70 18.54 -2.05 11.17
N GLY A 71 18.49 -1.35 12.30
CA GLY A 71 17.82 -0.06 12.42
C GLY A 71 16.29 -0.12 12.43
N ALA A 72 15.69 -1.30 12.31
CA ALA A 72 14.25 -1.46 12.43
C ALA A 72 13.79 -1.52 13.89
N LYS A 73 12.71 -0.79 14.19
CA LYS A 73 12.09 -0.74 15.52
C LYS A 73 10.59 -0.54 15.40
N TRP A 74 9.90 -0.76 16.52
CA TRP A 74 8.49 -0.48 16.67
C TRP A 74 8.30 0.57 17.76
N ILE A 75 7.59 1.66 17.45
CA ILE A 75 7.21 2.70 18.41
C ILE A 75 5.70 2.85 18.34
N ASP A 76 5.01 2.57 19.44
CA ASP A 76 3.56 2.53 19.55
C ASP A 76 2.89 1.64 18.49
N THR A 77 2.35 2.23 17.42
CA THR A 77 1.70 1.51 16.30
C THR A 77 2.46 1.63 14.99
N THR A 78 3.64 2.25 15.02
CA THR A 78 4.44 2.59 13.84
C THR A 78 5.67 1.70 13.76
N ALA A 79 5.84 1.04 12.61
CA ALA A 79 7.09 0.39 12.25
C ALA A 79 8.05 1.42 11.66
N ILE A 80 9.29 1.45 12.13
CA ILE A 80 10.28 2.44 11.74
C ILE A 80 11.53 1.71 11.28
N ILE A 81 12.13 2.16 10.19
CA ILE A 81 13.46 1.78 9.71
C ILE A 81 14.27 3.07 9.63
N GLU A 82 15.32 3.19 10.45
CA GLU A 82 16.23 4.33 10.46
C GLU A 82 17.63 3.89 10.02
N GLY A 83 18.18 4.60 9.03
CA GLY A 83 19.60 4.63 8.70
C GLY A 83 20.19 6.01 8.98
N GLU A 84 21.44 6.23 8.53
CA GLU A 84 22.19 7.47 8.80
C GLU A 84 21.51 8.72 8.21
N ASP A 85 21.18 8.70 6.92
CA ASP A 85 20.57 9.82 6.18
C ASP A 85 19.22 9.47 5.52
N SER A 86 18.68 8.29 5.81
CA SER A 86 17.49 7.73 5.16
C SER A 86 16.66 6.91 6.11
N GLY A 87 15.36 6.83 5.86
CA GLY A 87 14.50 5.97 6.64
C GLY A 87 13.10 5.88 6.08
N ALA A 88 12.30 5.02 6.71
CA ALA A 88 10.90 4.86 6.37
C ALA A 88 10.07 4.50 7.61
N ASN A 89 8.86 5.04 7.66
CA ASN A 89 7.84 4.72 8.65
C ASN A 89 6.68 3.99 7.97
N LEU A 90 6.08 3.03 8.65
CA LEU A 90 4.88 2.35 8.24
C LEU A 90 3.84 2.41 9.36
N LEU A 91 2.64 2.87 9.00
CA LEU A 91 1.47 2.91 9.86
C LEU A 91 0.33 2.12 9.22
N MET A 92 -0.33 1.29 10.01
CA MET A 92 -1.49 0.51 9.55
C MET A 92 -2.79 1.20 9.94
N ASN A 93 -3.64 1.46 8.96
CA ASN A 93 -5.00 1.95 9.14
C ASN A 93 -6.00 0.81 8.85
N GLU A 94 -7.29 1.06 9.07
CA GLU A 94 -8.33 0.06 8.86
C GLU A 94 -8.38 -0.46 7.40
N ARG A 95 -8.20 0.43 6.41
CA ARG A 95 -8.35 0.12 4.98
C ARG A 95 -7.12 0.45 4.12
N SER A 96 -6.06 0.97 4.73
CA SER A 96 -4.80 1.25 4.04
C SER A 96 -3.61 1.02 4.94
N ILE A 97 -2.42 0.96 4.34
CA ILE A 97 -1.15 1.05 5.03
C ILE A 97 -0.44 2.29 4.50
N SER A 98 -0.11 3.23 5.38
CA SER A 98 0.67 4.42 5.06
C SER A 98 2.15 4.09 5.16
N ILE A 99 2.95 4.48 4.17
CA ILE A 99 4.41 4.42 4.21
C ILE A 99 4.97 5.80 3.88
N GLU A 100 5.76 6.35 4.78
CA GLU A 100 6.46 7.61 4.59
C GLU A 100 7.96 7.32 4.55
N ALA A 101 8.64 7.75 3.49
CA ALA A 101 10.07 7.52 3.31
C ALA A 101 10.83 8.79 2.94
N TRP A 102 12.04 8.91 3.49
CA TRP A 102 12.93 10.05 3.32
C TRP A 102 14.38 9.61 3.06
N GLY A 103 15.19 10.57 2.64
CA GLY A 103 16.58 10.32 2.26
C GLY A 103 16.74 9.72 0.86
N PRO A 104 17.99 9.46 0.44
CA PRO A 104 18.32 9.00 -0.91
C PRO A 104 18.14 7.49 -1.10
N ASN A 105 18.14 6.71 -0.01
CA ASN A 105 17.96 5.25 -0.08
C ASN A 105 16.48 4.88 -0.14
N ASP A 106 16.18 3.77 -0.80
CA ASP A 106 14.81 3.32 -1.01
C ASP A 106 14.33 2.37 0.12
N CYS A 107 14.36 2.85 1.36
CA CYS A 107 14.00 2.08 2.55
C CYS A 107 12.56 1.53 2.50
N GLU A 108 11.65 2.21 1.80
CA GLU A 108 10.26 1.77 1.61
C GLU A 108 10.12 0.40 0.93
N TYR A 109 11.12 0.01 0.11
CA TYR A 109 11.06 -1.26 -0.61
C TYR A 109 11.10 -2.46 0.32
N LEU A 110 11.67 -2.32 1.52
CA LEU A 110 11.66 -3.42 2.48
C LEU A 110 10.24 -3.72 2.94
N PHE A 111 9.45 -2.68 3.24
CA PHE A 111 8.05 -2.85 3.57
C PHE A 111 7.26 -3.38 2.37
N PHE A 112 7.50 -2.85 1.17
CA PHE A 112 6.85 -3.37 -0.05
C PHE A 112 7.13 -4.86 -0.25
N GLU A 113 8.36 -5.31 -0.06
CA GLU A 113 8.74 -6.72 -0.20
C GLU A 113 8.07 -7.61 0.86
N ILE A 114 8.03 -7.18 2.12
CA ILE A 114 7.35 -7.92 3.20
C ILE A 114 5.86 -8.05 2.86
N LEU A 115 5.20 -6.95 2.50
CA LEU A 115 3.78 -6.94 2.18
C LEU A 115 3.48 -7.79 0.94
N ARG A 116 4.26 -7.62 -0.15
CA ARG A 116 4.12 -8.36 -1.42
C ARG A 116 4.20 -9.88 -1.26
N ARG A 117 5.05 -10.38 -0.36
CA ARG A 117 5.24 -11.82 -0.15
C ARG A 117 4.09 -12.46 0.62
N ASN A 118 3.41 -11.68 1.46
CA ASN A 118 2.46 -12.19 2.44
C ASN A 118 1.01 -11.79 2.15
N MET A 119 0.81 -10.77 1.31
CA MET A 119 -0.50 -10.25 0.94
C MET A 119 -0.61 -10.17 -0.59
N GLY A 120 -1.80 -10.48 -1.12
CA GLY A 120 -2.08 -10.38 -2.54
C GLY A 120 -2.71 -9.03 -2.92
N GLN A 121 -2.69 -8.69 -4.21
CA GLN A 121 -3.51 -7.60 -4.80
C GLN A 121 -3.36 -6.24 -4.09
N LEU A 122 -2.15 -5.95 -3.60
CA LEU A 122 -1.82 -4.67 -3.01
C LEU A 122 -1.45 -3.67 -4.11
N LEU A 123 -2.09 -2.50 -4.06
CA LEU A 123 -1.80 -1.36 -4.93
C LEU A 123 -1.19 -0.24 -4.07
N ALA A 124 0.03 0.17 -4.41
CA ALA A 124 0.68 1.33 -3.82
C ALA A 124 0.38 2.58 -4.65
N ILE A 125 0.07 3.68 -3.99
CA ILE A 125 -0.25 4.97 -4.61
C ILE A 125 0.43 6.08 -3.81
N ASP A 126 1.22 6.90 -4.49
CA ASP A 126 1.76 8.17 -4.02
C ASP A 126 1.18 9.27 -4.90
N LEU A 127 0.23 10.01 -4.36
CA LEU A 127 -0.50 11.06 -5.07
C LEU A 127 0.39 12.29 -5.29
N ASP A 128 1.27 12.61 -4.33
CA ASP A 128 2.16 13.77 -4.38
C ASP A 128 3.15 13.68 -5.54
N ASN A 129 3.70 12.48 -5.75
CA ASN A 129 4.70 12.21 -6.79
C ASN A 129 4.11 11.57 -8.06
N GLU A 130 2.80 11.42 -8.14
CA GLU A 130 2.07 10.74 -9.23
C GLU A 130 2.58 9.32 -9.53
N ARG A 131 2.99 8.58 -8.49
CA ARG A 131 3.50 7.21 -8.63
C ARG A 131 2.46 6.22 -8.17
N TYR A 132 2.28 5.14 -8.93
CA TYR A 132 1.37 4.07 -8.55
C TYR A 132 1.80 2.76 -9.18
N GLY A 133 1.47 1.65 -8.51
CA GLY A 133 1.80 0.33 -9.03
C GLY A 133 1.38 -0.79 -8.10
N TRP A 134 1.14 -1.95 -8.69
CA TRP A 134 0.90 -3.18 -7.94
C TRP A 134 2.18 -3.67 -7.27
N LEU A 135 2.09 -4.08 -6.00
CA LEU A 135 3.16 -4.79 -5.31
C LEU A 135 3.14 -6.29 -5.70
N LYS A 136 3.39 -6.61 -6.98
CA LYS A 136 2.99 -7.86 -7.69
C LYS A 136 3.51 -9.23 -7.15
N PRO A 137 2.82 -10.39 -7.44
CA PRO A 137 2.38 -10.76 -8.79
C PRO A 137 0.93 -11.26 -8.96
N ILE A 138 0.21 -10.69 -9.93
CA ILE A 138 -0.96 -11.32 -10.56
C ILE A 138 -0.45 -12.46 -11.45
N LYS A 139 -0.78 -13.71 -11.09
CA LYS A 139 -0.53 -14.89 -11.93
C LYS A 139 -1.22 -14.69 -13.28
N GLN A 140 -0.45 -14.65 -14.37
CA GLN A 140 -1.02 -14.88 -15.70
C GLN A 140 -1.59 -16.30 -15.71
N ARG A 141 -2.91 -16.44 -15.91
CA ARG A 141 -3.45 -17.72 -16.37
C ARG A 141 -2.78 -18.01 -17.71
N LYS A 142 -1.86 -18.98 -17.74
CA LYS A 142 -1.47 -19.63 -18.99
C LYS A 142 -2.70 -20.40 -19.47
N PHE A 143 -3.47 -19.81 -20.39
CA PHE A 143 -4.34 -20.62 -21.23
C PHE A 143 -3.40 -21.43 -22.13
N ILE A 144 -3.26 -22.72 -21.82
CA ILE A 144 -2.68 -23.68 -22.77
C ILE A 144 -3.82 -23.97 -23.74
N TYR A 145 -3.69 -23.50 -24.98
CA TYR A 145 -4.46 -23.98 -26.12
C TYR A 145 -3.72 -25.15 -26.75
#